data_AF-A0A1H7E009-F1
#
_entry.id   AF-A0A1H7E009-F1
#
_cell.length_a   1.000
_cell.length_b   1.000
_cell.length_c   1.000
_cell.angle_alpha   90.00
_cell.angle_beta   90.00
_cell.angle_gamma   90.00
#
_symmetry.space_group_name_H-M   'P 1'
#
loop_
_entity.id
_entity.type
_entity.pdbx_description
1 polymer ?
#
loop_
_entity_poly.entity_id
_entity_poly.type
_entity_poly.pdbx_seq_one_letter_code
_entity_poly.pdbx_strand_id
1 'polypeptide(L)'
;MFKAVTLLALAAMSASPALAQQGMDHSKMQGMNHDNMPGMNTPFMPAEMAMHEKMMKAKGANASETWVRKMIEHHRGAIAMSQ
;
A
#
# COMPACT_ATOMS: atom_id res chain seq x y z
N MET A 1 14.82 -38.60 -42.83
CA MET A 1 14.97 -38.42 -41.37
C MET A 1 14.04 -37.28 -40.95
N PHE A 2 13.27 -37.54 -39.89
CA PHE A 2 12.29 -36.70 -39.19
C PHE A 2 11.00 -36.28 -39.91
N LYS A 3 9.91 -36.83 -39.35
CA LYS A 3 8.50 -36.77 -39.74
C LYS A 3 7.91 -35.38 -39.48
N ALA A 4 7.01 -34.94 -40.35
CA ALA A 4 6.04 -33.90 -40.03
C ALA A 4 5.19 -34.34 -38.84
N VAL A 5 5.30 -33.63 -37.73
CA VAL A 5 4.58 -33.90 -36.48
C VAL A 5 3.85 -32.63 -36.09
N THR A 6 2.54 -32.68 -36.34
CA THR A 6 1.48 -32.27 -35.41
C THR A 6 1.36 -30.77 -35.07
N LEU A 7 0.38 -30.15 -35.74
CA LEU A 7 -0.41 -29.04 -35.21
C LEU A 7 -0.94 -29.43 -33.81
N LEU A 8 -0.41 -28.81 -32.75
CA LEU A 8 -0.98 -28.91 -31.42
C LEU A 8 -1.71 -27.61 -31.08
N ALA A 9 -2.97 -27.78 -30.71
CA ALA A 9 -3.97 -26.75 -30.53
C ALA A 9 -3.63 -25.73 -29.45
N LEU A 10 -3.87 -24.46 -29.76
CA LEU A 10 -3.89 -23.34 -28.83
C LEU A 10 -5.16 -23.43 -27.96
N ALA A 11 -5.07 -24.09 -26.80
CA ALA A 11 -6.10 -24.00 -25.76
C ALA A 11 -5.65 -22.97 -24.71
N ALA A 12 -6.00 -21.70 -24.96
CA ALA A 12 -5.90 -20.64 -23.96
C ALA A 12 -6.95 -20.91 -22.86
N MET A 13 -6.52 -21.51 -21.74
CA MET A 13 -7.31 -21.55 -20.52
C MET A 13 -7.27 -20.15 -19.90
N SER A 14 -8.27 -19.33 -20.24
CA SER A 14 -8.56 -18.10 -19.51
C SER A 14 -8.95 -18.45 -18.08
N ALA A 15 -8.01 -18.33 -17.14
CA ALA A 15 -8.33 -18.24 -15.73
C ALA A 15 -9.05 -16.90 -15.51
N SER A 16 -10.37 -16.90 -15.67
CA SER A 16 -11.22 -15.75 -15.36
C SER A 16 -11.10 -15.42 -13.86
N PRO A 17 -10.68 -14.20 -13.46
CA PRO A 17 -10.73 -13.77 -12.06
C PRO A 17 -12.16 -13.64 -11.51
N ALA A 18 -13.18 -13.82 -12.37
CA ALA A 18 -14.59 -13.68 -12.03
C ALA A 18 -15.11 -14.66 -10.96
N LEU A 19 -14.40 -15.76 -10.68
CA LEU A 19 -14.80 -16.73 -9.65
C LEU A 19 -14.17 -16.49 -8.27
N ALA A 20 -13.23 -15.54 -8.14
CA ALA A 20 -12.48 -15.35 -6.90
C ALA A 20 -13.10 -14.32 -5.93
N GLN A 21 -14.13 -13.57 -6.33
CA GLN A 21 -14.69 -12.51 -5.49
C GLN A 21 -16.00 -12.96 -4.84
N GLN A 22 -15.90 -13.95 -3.95
CA GLN A 22 -16.96 -14.24 -2.99
C GLN A 22 -17.01 -13.07 -2.00
N GLY A 23 -18.03 -12.22 -2.12
CA GLY A 23 -18.18 -11.01 -1.31
C GLY A 23 -18.19 -11.36 0.19
N MET A 24 -17.18 -10.88 0.92
CA MET A 24 -17.18 -10.97 2.37
C MET A 24 -18.27 -10.04 2.93
N ASP A 25 -19.15 -10.58 3.77
CA ASP A 25 -20.14 -9.80 4.51
C ASP A 25 -19.45 -8.93 5.56
N HIS A 26 -19.19 -7.67 5.21
CA HIS A 26 -18.57 -6.68 6.10
C HIS A 26 -19.44 -6.32 7.31
N SER A 27 -20.72 -6.73 7.35
CA SER A 27 -21.65 -6.44 8.47
C SER A 27 -21.26 -7.14 9.77
N LYS A 28 -20.38 -8.15 9.71
CA LYS A 28 -19.87 -8.88 10.88
C LYS A 28 -18.51 -8.40 11.40
N MET A 29 -17.93 -7.37 10.78
CA MET A 29 -16.73 -6.71 11.29
C MET A 29 -17.14 -5.81 12.46
N GLN A 30 -17.30 -6.40 13.65
CA GLN A 30 -17.58 -5.67 14.88
C GLN A 30 -16.45 -4.64 15.08
N GLY A 31 -16.80 -3.35 15.17
CA GLY A 31 -15.85 -2.25 15.14
C GLY A 31 -14.71 -2.45 16.13
N MET A 32 -13.48 -2.58 15.62
CA MET A 32 -12.31 -2.53 16.49
C MET A 32 -12.33 -1.18 17.21
N ASN A 33 -12.32 -1.22 18.54
CA ASN A 33 -12.10 -0.02 19.33
C ASN A 33 -10.73 0.56 18.92
N HIS A 34 -10.74 1.79 18.40
CA HIS A 34 -9.52 2.50 17.97
C HIS A 34 -8.50 2.65 19.11
N ASP A 35 -8.96 2.63 20.36
CA ASP A 35 -8.11 2.70 21.56
C ASP A 35 -7.26 1.43 21.77
N ASN A 36 -7.68 0.30 21.20
CA ASN A 36 -7.04 -1.00 21.40
C ASN A 36 -6.30 -1.51 20.15
N MET A 37 -6.11 -0.64 19.14
CA MET A 37 -5.28 -0.93 17.98
C MET A 37 -3.80 -0.81 18.38
N PRO A 38 -3.01 -1.90 18.28
CA PRO A 38 -1.56 -1.84 18.51
C PRO A 38 -0.93 -0.76 17.62
N GLY A 39 -0.25 0.22 18.22
CA GLY A 39 0.40 1.31 17.50
C GLY A 39 -0.36 2.65 17.45
N MET A 40 -1.62 2.72 17.90
CA MET A 40 -2.40 3.97 17.88
C MET A 40 -2.15 4.89 19.10
N ASN A 41 -1.53 4.37 20.17
CA ASN A 41 -1.22 5.13 21.38
C ASN A 41 0.26 5.01 21.75
N THR A 42 1.13 5.36 20.81
CA THR A 42 2.58 5.43 21.05
C THR A 42 3.00 6.86 21.44
N PRO A 43 4.11 7.04 22.17
CA PRO A 43 4.69 8.36 22.39
C PRO A 43 5.04 9.10 21.10
N PHE A 44 5.19 8.36 19.99
CA PHE A 44 5.58 8.88 18.68
C PHE A 44 4.40 9.35 17.83
N MET A 45 3.17 8.92 18.15
CA MET A 45 1.97 9.23 17.37
C MET A 45 1.81 10.72 17.02
N PRO A 46 2.01 11.69 17.95
CA PRO A 46 1.93 13.10 17.59
C PRO A 46 2.94 13.51 16.50
N ALA A 47 4.18 13.00 16.59
CA ALA A 47 5.22 13.27 15.60
C ALA A 47 4.95 12.56 14.27
N GLU A 48 4.45 11.33 14.30
CA GLU A 48 4.05 10.58 13.11
C GLU A 48 2.91 11.26 12.35
N MET A 49 1.89 11.74 13.07
CA MET A 49 0.76 12.50 12.50
C MET A 49 1.23 13.79 11.83
N ALA A 50 2.08 14.57 12.52
CA ALA A 50 2.63 15.80 11.98
C ALA A 50 3.53 15.55 10.77
N MET A 51 4.35 14.49 10.78
CA MET A 51 5.15 14.06 9.65
C MET A 51 4.27 13.67 8.46
N HIS A 52 3.23 12.85 8.70
CA HIS A 52 2.29 12.40 7.67
C HIS A 52 1.62 13.59 6.99
N GLU A 53 1.09 14.54 7.76
CA GLU A 53 0.44 15.74 7.22
C GLU A 53 1.40 16.53 6.32
N LYS A 54 2.64 16.76 6.76
CA LYS A 54 3.65 17.50 5.98
C LYS A 54 4.04 16.75 4.71
N MET A 55 4.24 15.44 4.78
CA MET A 55 4.52 14.61 3.61
C MET A 55 3.37 14.64 2.58
N MET A 56 2.10 14.67 3.02
CA MET A 56 0.95 14.74 2.11
C MET A 56 0.84 16.10 1.41
N LYS A 57 1.29 17.17 2.08
CA LYS A 57 1.38 18.51 1.50
C LYS A 57 2.58 18.68 0.56
N ALA A 58 3.66 17.91 0.75
CA ALA A 58 4.88 18.00 -0.05
C ALA A 58 4.67 17.54 -1.51
N LYS A 59 4.84 18.47 -2.46
CA LYS A 59 4.72 18.25 -3.92
C LYS A 59 5.79 19.02 -4.69
N GLY A 60 6.15 18.55 -5.88
CA GLY A 60 7.07 19.22 -6.80
C GLY A 60 6.60 19.18 -8.25
N ALA A 61 7.36 19.80 -9.15
CA ALA A 61 7.05 19.88 -10.57
C ALA A 61 7.09 18.51 -11.28
N ASN A 62 7.80 17.53 -10.69
CA ASN A 62 7.83 16.16 -11.17
C ASN A 62 7.89 15.14 -10.02
N ALA A 63 7.87 13.85 -10.38
CA ALA A 63 7.88 12.74 -9.43
C ALA A 63 9.14 12.73 -8.57
N SER A 64 10.32 12.94 -9.16
CA SER A 64 11.60 12.97 -8.45
C SER A 64 11.63 14.07 -7.40
N GLU A 65 11.20 15.28 -7.76
CA GLU A 65 11.16 16.42 -6.86
C GLU A 65 10.11 16.22 -5.74
N THR A 66 8.95 15.64 -6.07
CA THR A 66 7.93 15.26 -5.09
C THR A 66 8.48 14.23 -4.09
N TRP A 67 9.19 13.21 -4.58
CA TRP A 67 9.81 12.20 -3.73
C TRP A 67 10.85 12.81 -2.79
N VAL A 68 11.79 13.63 -3.30
CA VAL A 68 12.79 14.29 -2.46
C VAL A 68 12.14 15.15 -1.38
N ARG A 69 11.11 15.93 -1.72
CA ARG A 69 10.40 16.75 -0.73
C ARG A 69 9.70 15.91 0.35
N LYS A 70 9.06 14.81 -0.04
CA LYS A 70 8.48 13.86 0.93
C LYS A 70 9.55 13.26 1.83
N MET A 71 10.71 12.91 1.30
CA MET A 71 11.80 12.34 2.09
C MET A 71 12.38 13.36 3.08
N ILE A 72 12.45 14.64 2.73
CA ILE A 72 12.85 15.69 3.69
C ILE A 72 11.88 15.73 4.88
N GLU A 73 10.57 15.75 4.63
CA GLU A 73 9.57 15.75 5.71
C GLU A 73 9.59 14.45 6.53
N HIS A 74 9.77 13.30 5.88
CA HIS A 74 9.94 12.00 6.55
C HIS A 74 11.12 12.02 7.54
N HIS A 75 12.29 12.49 7.10
CA HIS A 75 13.48 12.53 7.95
C HIS A 75 13.37 13.58 9.06
N ARG A 76 12.70 14.72 8.81
CA ARG A 76 12.37 15.69 9.87
C ARG A 76 11.49 15.08 10.95
N GLY A 77 10.48 14.29 10.56
CA GLY A 77 9.67 13.51 11.49
C GLY A 77 10.51 12.54 12.31
N ALA A 78 11.39 11.78 11.65
CA ALA A 78 12.31 10.86 12.32
C ALA A 78 13.22 11.55 13.35
N ILE A 79 13.76 12.73 13.02
CA ILE A 79 14.58 13.52 13.95
C ILE A 79 13.75 13.97 15.16
N ALA A 80 12.51 14.43 14.95
CA ALA A 80 11.63 14.85 16.05
C ALA A 80 11.29 13.69 17.00
N MET A 81 11.16 12.45 16.49
CA MET A 81 10.95 11.25 17.30
C MET A 81 12.20 10.83 18.10
N SER A 82 13.38 11.33 17.74
CA SER A 82 14.67 10.97 18.38
C SER A 82 15.18 11.97 19.43
N GLN A 83 14.43 13.02 19.74
CA GLN A 83 14.75 14.00 20.79
C GLN A 83 14.08 13.61 22.11
#